data_AF-A0A1G7XAC9-F1
#
_entry.id   AF-A0A1G7XAC9-F1
#
_cell.length_a   1.000
_cell.length_b   1.000
_cell.length_c   1.000
_cell.angle_alpha   90.00
_cell.angle_beta   90.00
_cell.angle_gamma   90.00
#
_symmetry.space_group_name_H-M   'P 1'
#
loop_
_entity.id
_entity.type
_entity.pdbx_description
1 polymer ?
#
loop_
_entity_poly.entity_id
_entity_poly.type
_entity_poly.pdbx_seq_one_letter_code
_entity_poly.pdbx_strand_id
1 'polypeptide(L)'
;MFSIKSTAPSFVGGDSWANDVGQRPSPQAGPAPTQAVRRDDVVAQQAVPGTNPPEYEDVVTELGDTDDEWAEKQAAFAAAFAAHELAVLQDAEAMATFDAALEAERQKVDRIAIAGRVPVNVLGAQPGDYIVPVQDGAGIEGLPVRQADLTHLQYLQAVGRVISIEPDGRAYVMVKVV
;
A
#
# COMPACT_ATOMS: atom_id res chain seq x y z
N MET A 1 7.95 32.00 -15.01
CA MET A 1 6.72 31.52 -14.35
C MET A 1 7.04 31.36 -12.87
N PHE A 2 6.38 32.12 -11.98
CA PHE A 2 6.63 32.06 -10.54
C PHE A 2 5.93 30.84 -9.94
N SER A 3 6.62 30.08 -9.08
CA SER A 3 6.02 28.95 -8.37
C SER A 3 6.33 29.05 -6.88
N ILE A 4 5.37 29.53 -6.10
CA ILE A 4 5.34 29.39 -4.64
C ILE A 4 4.45 28.18 -4.36
N LYS A 5 5.05 27.03 -4.03
CA LYS A 5 4.30 25.90 -3.46
C LYS A 5 4.11 26.16 -1.96
N SER A 6 3.03 26.86 -1.63
CA SER A 6 2.43 26.83 -0.30
C SER A 6 1.13 26.06 -0.39
N THR A 7 1.11 24.86 0.19
CA THR A 7 0.16 24.47 1.25
C THR A 7 0.77 23.27 1.96
N ALA A 8 0.67 23.28 3.28
CA ALA A 8 1.41 22.43 4.20
C ALA A 8 1.22 20.91 3.96
N PRO A 9 2.28 20.09 4.07
CA PRO A 9 3.66 20.47 4.33
C PRO A 9 4.40 20.86 3.03
N SER A 10 5.24 21.87 3.16
CA SER A 10 6.10 22.39 2.08
C SER A 10 6.94 21.28 1.44
N PHE A 11 7.21 21.43 0.14
CA PHE A 11 7.96 20.51 -0.74
C PHE A 11 7.22 19.30 -1.29
N VAL A 12 6.05 18.96 -0.77
CA VAL A 12 5.17 17.91 -1.32
C VAL A 12 3.75 18.48 -1.45
N GLY A 13 3.62 19.58 -2.19
CA GLY A 13 2.32 20.16 -2.52
C GLY A 13 1.53 19.16 -3.36
N GLY A 14 0.64 18.41 -2.71
CA GLY A 14 -0.07 17.29 -3.33
C GLY A 14 -1.27 16.76 -2.55
N ASP A 15 -1.79 17.47 -1.55
CA ASP A 15 -2.87 16.90 -0.72
C ASP A 15 -4.29 17.32 -1.16
N SER A 16 -4.43 18.26 -2.10
CA SER A 16 -5.75 18.78 -2.51
C SER A 16 -6.17 18.50 -3.95
N TRP A 17 -5.29 17.95 -4.80
CA TRP A 17 -5.61 17.73 -6.23
C TRP A 17 -6.69 16.67 -6.45
N ALA A 18 -6.91 15.79 -5.47
CA ALA A 18 -7.90 14.72 -5.51
C ALA A 18 -9.10 14.97 -4.57
N ASN A 19 -9.28 16.20 -4.06
CA ASN A 19 -10.36 16.50 -3.11
C ASN A 19 -11.75 16.13 -3.66
N ASP A 20 -11.94 16.29 -4.97
CA ASP A 20 -13.22 15.98 -5.65
C ASP A 20 -13.47 14.47 -5.78
N VAL A 21 -12.44 13.62 -5.60
CA VAL A 21 -12.57 12.14 -5.59
C VAL A 21 -13.22 11.64 -4.29
N GLY A 22 -13.21 12.46 -3.24
CA GLY A 22 -13.74 12.13 -1.93
C GLY A 22 -12.75 11.37 -1.04
N GLN A 23 -13.26 10.80 0.04
CA GLN A 23 -12.45 10.08 1.02
C GLN A 23 -12.18 8.65 0.57
N ARG A 24 -10.99 8.16 0.91
CA ARG A 24 -10.64 6.75 0.71
C ARG A 24 -11.62 5.86 1.48
N PRO A 25 -12.23 4.84 0.84
CA PRO A 25 -13.11 3.90 1.54
C PRO A 25 -12.41 3.24 2.73
N SER A 26 -13.12 3.13 3.84
CA SER A 26 -12.68 2.36 5.01
C SER A 26 -13.23 0.94 4.91
N PRO A 27 -12.41 -0.11 5.19
CA PRO A 27 -12.88 -1.49 5.14
C PRO A 27 -14.04 -1.75 6.10
N GLN A 28 -15.12 -2.34 5.60
CA GLN A 28 -16.34 -2.72 6.32
C GLN A 28 -16.28 -4.16 6.84
N ALA A 29 -15.53 -5.04 6.19
CA ALA A 29 -15.55 -6.48 6.48
C ALA A 29 -15.11 -6.84 7.92
N GLY A 30 -14.27 -6.01 8.55
CA GLY A 30 -13.76 -6.30 9.89
C GLY A 30 -12.90 -7.58 9.94
N PRO A 31 -12.61 -8.10 11.15
CA PRO A 31 -11.83 -9.33 11.30
C PRO A 31 -12.63 -10.54 10.78
N ALA A 32 -11.92 -11.51 10.21
CA ALA A 32 -12.54 -12.77 9.78
C ALA A 32 -13.20 -13.48 10.97
N PRO A 33 -14.39 -14.09 10.78
CA PRO A 33 -15.05 -14.83 11.85
C PRO A 33 -14.22 -16.04 12.26
N THR A 34 -14.21 -16.34 13.55
CA THR A 34 -13.48 -17.48 14.11
C THR A 34 -14.42 -18.69 14.19
N GLN A 35 -13.97 -19.84 13.68
CA GLN A 35 -14.73 -21.08 13.81
C GLN A 35 -14.74 -21.55 15.27
N ALA A 36 -15.93 -21.84 15.80
CA ALA A 36 -16.08 -22.42 17.13
C ALA A 36 -15.56 -23.86 17.16
N VAL A 37 -14.98 -24.28 18.28
CA VAL A 37 -14.54 -25.67 18.52
C VAL A 37 -15.66 -26.43 19.22
N ARG A 38 -15.91 -27.68 18.82
CA ARG A 38 -16.89 -28.54 19.47
C ARG A 38 -16.39 -28.90 20.86
N ARG A 39 -17.25 -28.79 21.88
CA ARG A 39 -16.91 -29.24 23.22
C ARG A 39 -17.10 -30.75 23.32
N ASP A 40 -16.06 -31.44 23.74
CA ASP A 40 -16.10 -32.86 24.09
C ASP A 40 -16.65 -33.07 25.51
N ASP A 41 -17.13 -34.28 25.78
CA ASP A 41 -17.52 -34.71 27.12
C ASP A 41 -16.30 -34.65 28.07
N VAL A 42 -16.52 -34.10 29.27
CA VAL A 42 -15.51 -34.14 30.33
C VAL A 42 -15.69 -35.45 31.08
N VAL A 43 -14.65 -36.27 31.10
CA VAL A 43 -14.64 -37.59 31.74
C VAL A 43 -13.70 -37.57 32.94
N ALA A 44 -14.14 -38.13 34.07
CA ALA A 44 -13.33 -38.31 35.26
C ALA A 44 -13.30 -39.78 35.70
N GLN A 45 -12.16 -40.21 36.24
CA GLN A 45 -12.03 -41.56 36.78
C GLN A 45 -12.65 -41.64 38.17
N GLN A 46 -13.62 -42.55 38.33
CA GLN A 46 -14.26 -42.85 39.60
C GLN A 46 -13.89 -44.29 40.02
N ALA A 47 -13.50 -44.47 41.28
CA ALA A 47 -13.15 -45.79 41.80
C ALA A 47 -14.41 -46.68 41.93
N VAL A 48 -14.32 -47.92 41.43
CA VAL A 48 -15.40 -48.90 41.49
C VAL A 48 -15.53 -49.42 42.92
N PRO A 49 -16.70 -49.28 43.57
CA PRO A 49 -16.87 -49.75 44.94
C PRO A 49 -16.75 -51.28 45.06
N GLY A 50 -15.90 -51.75 45.97
CA GLY A 50 -15.80 -53.19 46.31
C GLY A 50 -14.74 -54.00 45.57
N THR A 51 -13.95 -53.37 44.68
CA THR A 51 -12.81 -54.03 44.00
C THR A 51 -11.51 -53.87 44.80
N ASN A 52 -10.71 -54.96 44.91
CA ASN A 52 -9.35 -54.92 45.44
C ASN A 52 -8.41 -55.78 44.56
N PRO A 53 -7.43 -55.20 43.85
CA PRO A 53 -7.04 -53.79 43.86
C PRO A 53 -8.13 -52.84 43.32
N PRO A 54 -8.08 -51.53 43.65
CA PRO A 54 -9.08 -50.57 43.21
C PRO A 54 -9.06 -50.44 41.69
N GLU A 55 -10.19 -50.75 41.06
CA GLU A 55 -10.45 -50.51 39.66
C GLU A 55 -11.12 -49.14 39.50
N TYR A 56 -10.94 -48.50 38.35
CA TYR A 56 -11.51 -47.19 38.03
C TYR A 56 -12.35 -47.30 36.77
N GLU A 57 -13.49 -46.62 36.77
CA GLU A 57 -14.34 -46.44 35.60
C GLU A 57 -14.36 -44.97 35.18
N ASP A 58 -14.47 -44.76 33.88
CA ASP A 58 -14.58 -43.43 33.27
C ASP A 58 -16.04 -42.98 33.33
N VAL A 59 -16.30 -41.93 34.10
CA VAL A 59 -17.64 -41.35 34.26
C VAL A 59 -17.66 -39.96 33.63
N VAL A 60 -18.63 -39.71 32.75
CA VAL A 60 -18.85 -38.38 32.18
C VAL A 60 -19.37 -37.45 33.29
N THR A 61 -18.61 -36.40 33.59
CA THR A 61 -18.95 -35.39 34.61
C THR A 61 -19.61 -34.15 34.03
N GLU A 62 -19.30 -33.80 32.79
CA GLU A 62 -19.96 -32.72 32.04
C GLU A 62 -20.20 -33.18 30.60
N LEU A 63 -21.43 -33.02 30.12
CA LEU A 63 -21.77 -33.31 28.73
C LEU A 63 -21.21 -32.21 27.81
N GLY A 64 -20.60 -32.62 26.71
CA GLY A 64 -20.15 -31.75 25.63
C GLY A 64 -21.30 -31.20 24.80
N ASP A 65 -20.96 -30.58 23.66
CA ASP A 65 -21.98 -30.07 22.74
C ASP A 65 -22.74 -31.23 22.09
N THR A 66 -24.06 -31.17 22.18
CA THR A 66 -24.94 -32.06 21.41
C THR A 66 -24.77 -31.82 19.90
N ASP A 67 -25.19 -32.78 19.07
CA ASP A 67 -25.10 -32.64 17.61
C ASP A 67 -25.91 -31.43 17.10
N ASP A 68 -27.05 -31.15 17.72
CA ASP A 68 -27.91 -30.00 17.38
C ASP A 68 -27.22 -28.67 17.74
N GLU A 69 -26.65 -28.55 18.95
CA GLU A 69 -25.89 -27.35 19.37
C GLU A 69 -24.65 -27.14 18.50
N TRP A 70 -23.98 -28.23 18.10
CA TRP A 70 -22.85 -28.15 17.18
C TRP A 70 -23.28 -27.71 15.78
N ALA A 71 -24.40 -28.22 15.27
CA ALA A 71 -24.96 -27.82 13.98
C ALA A 71 -25.34 -26.34 13.96
N GLU A 72 -25.93 -25.82 15.05
CA GLU A 72 -26.23 -24.39 15.19
C GLU A 72 -24.98 -23.52 15.17
N LYS A 73 -23.92 -23.92 15.88
CA LYS A 73 -22.62 -23.21 15.86
C LYS A 73 -22.00 -23.18 14.46
N GLN A 74 -22.06 -24.29 13.73
CA GLN A 74 -21.59 -24.36 12.35
C GLN A 74 -22.42 -23.51 11.41
N ALA A 75 -23.75 -23.52 11.54
CA ALA A 75 -24.63 -22.68 10.75
C ALA A 75 -24.39 -21.18 11.01
N ALA A 76 -24.21 -20.79 12.28
CA ALA A 76 -23.88 -19.42 12.66
C ALA A 76 -22.52 -18.98 12.08
N PHE A 77 -21.50 -19.86 12.15
CA PHE A 77 -20.20 -19.60 11.54
C PHE A 77 -20.29 -19.45 10.01
N ALA A 78 -20.98 -20.37 9.33
CA ALA A 78 -21.15 -20.33 7.88
C ALA A 78 -21.87 -19.04 7.43
N ALA A 79 -22.91 -18.63 8.16
CA ALA A 79 -23.61 -17.38 7.89
C ALA A 79 -22.70 -16.15 8.11
N ALA A 80 -21.94 -16.12 9.21
CA ALA A 80 -20.99 -15.04 9.49
C ALA A 80 -19.85 -14.97 8.45
N PHE A 81 -19.35 -16.13 8.01
CA PHE A 81 -18.31 -16.23 7.00
C PHE A 81 -18.79 -15.75 5.64
N ALA A 82 -19.98 -16.17 5.20
CA ALA A 82 -20.57 -15.70 3.95
C ALA A 82 -20.81 -14.17 3.97
N ALA A 83 -21.26 -13.62 5.11
CA ALA A 83 -21.41 -12.18 5.27
C ALA A 83 -20.05 -11.44 5.22
N HIS A 84 -19.01 -12.01 5.83
CA HIS A 84 -17.65 -11.47 5.78
C HIS A 84 -17.10 -11.47 4.34
N GLU A 85 -17.23 -12.58 3.61
CA GLU A 85 -16.77 -12.67 2.21
C GLU A 85 -17.46 -11.64 1.31
N LEU A 86 -18.77 -11.46 1.47
CA LEU A 86 -19.51 -10.44 0.73
C LEU A 86 -19.00 -9.04 1.05
N ALA A 87 -18.75 -8.73 2.33
CA ALA A 87 -18.21 -7.44 2.73
C ALA A 87 -16.79 -7.20 2.19
N VAL A 88 -15.93 -8.23 2.16
CA VAL A 88 -14.59 -8.16 1.56
C VAL A 88 -14.67 -7.82 0.06
N LEU A 89 -15.60 -8.45 -0.66
CA LEU A 89 -15.81 -8.17 -2.08
C LEU A 89 -16.26 -6.72 -2.31
N GLN A 90 -17.19 -6.22 -1.49
CA GLN A 90 -17.66 -4.83 -1.55
C GLN A 90 -16.53 -3.84 -1.24
N ASP A 91 -15.71 -4.12 -0.24
CA ASP A 91 -14.54 -3.29 0.10
C ASP A 91 -13.54 -3.24 -1.05
N ALA A 92 -13.28 -4.37 -1.69
CA ALA A 92 -12.38 -4.47 -2.84
C ALA A 92 -12.91 -3.67 -4.05
N GLU A 93 -14.21 -3.77 -4.34
CA GLU A 93 -14.85 -3.02 -5.43
C GLU A 93 -14.86 -1.51 -5.16
N ALA A 94 -15.17 -1.10 -3.92
CA ALA A 94 -15.14 0.30 -3.52
C ALA A 94 -13.73 0.88 -3.63
N MET A 95 -12.71 0.13 -3.18
CA MET A 95 -11.30 0.55 -3.29
C MET A 95 -10.87 0.65 -4.76
N ALA A 96 -11.21 -0.33 -5.59
CA ALA A 96 -10.89 -0.30 -7.02
C ALA A 96 -11.52 0.89 -7.74
N THR A 97 -12.77 1.23 -7.40
CA THR A 97 -13.47 2.38 -7.96
C THR A 97 -12.81 3.69 -7.54
N PHE A 98 -12.45 3.81 -6.26
CA PHE A 98 -11.73 4.96 -5.73
C PHE A 98 -10.36 5.13 -6.39
N ASP A 99 -9.57 4.06 -6.49
CA ASP A 99 -8.23 4.09 -7.09
C ASP A 99 -8.29 4.46 -8.59
N ALA A 100 -9.31 3.99 -9.32
CA ALA A 100 -9.52 4.35 -10.71
C ALA A 100 -9.85 5.86 -10.88
N ALA A 101 -10.72 6.40 -10.02
CA ALA A 101 -11.05 7.82 -10.02
C ALA A 101 -9.84 8.68 -9.61
N LEU A 102 -9.07 8.24 -8.61
CA LEU A 102 -7.85 8.90 -8.17
C LEU A 102 -6.80 8.94 -9.29
N GLU A 103 -6.59 7.83 -10.00
CA GLU A 103 -5.66 7.80 -11.13
C GLU A 103 -6.14 8.69 -12.28
N ALA A 104 -7.44 8.76 -12.55
CA ALA A 104 -8.00 9.66 -13.56
C ALA A 104 -7.72 11.14 -13.25
N GLU A 105 -7.85 11.56 -11.98
CA GLU A 105 -7.46 12.91 -11.55
C GLU A 105 -5.94 13.10 -11.58
N ARG A 106 -5.16 12.06 -11.24
CA ARG A 106 -3.67 12.12 -11.24
C ARG A 106 -3.12 12.40 -12.64
N GLN A 107 -3.79 11.93 -13.69
CA GLN A 107 -3.40 12.15 -15.08
C GLN A 107 -3.63 13.59 -15.54
N LYS A 108 -4.46 14.38 -14.85
CA LYS A 108 -4.72 15.80 -15.18
C LYS A 108 -3.67 16.74 -14.59
N VAL A 109 -2.83 16.25 -13.68
CA VAL A 109 -1.85 17.07 -12.94
C VAL A 109 -0.43 16.59 -13.17
N ASP A 110 0.46 17.53 -13.45
CA ASP A 110 1.89 17.25 -13.58
C ASP A 110 2.58 17.28 -12.21
N ARG A 111 3.40 16.26 -11.94
CA ARG A 111 4.27 16.23 -10.77
C ARG A 111 5.60 16.92 -11.09
N ILE A 112 5.77 18.13 -10.55
CA ILE A 112 6.98 18.92 -10.70
C ILE A 112 7.83 18.80 -9.44
N ALA A 113 9.09 18.39 -9.61
CA ALA A 113 10.10 18.44 -8.57
C ALA A 113 10.84 19.78 -8.61
N ILE A 114 10.84 20.50 -7.47
CA ILE A 114 11.49 21.82 -7.33
C ILE A 114 12.94 21.67 -6.83
N ALA A 115 13.20 20.62 -6.05
CA ALA A 115 14.50 20.35 -5.44
C ALA A 115 14.62 18.86 -5.08
N GLY A 116 15.84 18.43 -4.77
CA GLY A 116 16.11 17.09 -4.25
C GLY A 116 16.57 16.11 -5.33
N ARG A 117 16.50 14.82 -4.98
CA ARG A 117 16.99 13.71 -5.80
C ARG A 117 15.84 13.13 -6.60
N VAL A 118 15.93 13.19 -7.92
CA VAL A 118 14.81 12.86 -8.81
C VAL A 118 15.30 12.04 -10.00
N PRO A 119 14.65 10.91 -10.33
CA PRO A 119 14.93 10.20 -11.57
C PRO A 119 14.32 10.99 -12.74
N VAL A 120 15.11 11.23 -13.77
CA VAL A 120 14.67 11.91 -15.00
C VAL A 120 14.83 10.98 -16.20
N ASN A 121 13.97 11.13 -17.20
CA ASN A 121 14.01 10.33 -18.43
C ASN A 121 15.10 10.83 -19.39
N VAL A 122 16.32 10.98 -18.90
CA VAL A 122 17.51 11.28 -19.70
C VAL A 122 18.41 10.06 -19.68
N LEU A 123 18.66 9.48 -20.85
CA LEU A 123 19.52 8.31 -21.05
C LEU A 123 20.91 8.73 -21.52
N GLY A 124 21.91 7.87 -21.30
CA GLY A 124 23.28 8.08 -21.79
C GLY A 124 24.08 9.15 -21.03
N ALA A 125 23.49 9.77 -20.01
CA ALA A 125 24.22 10.67 -19.10
C ALA A 125 25.22 9.89 -18.22
N GLN A 126 26.23 10.60 -17.73
CA GLN A 126 27.20 10.07 -16.78
C GLN A 126 27.11 10.79 -15.43
N PRO A 127 27.45 10.12 -14.31
CA PRO A 127 27.57 10.80 -13.03
C PRO A 127 28.51 12.01 -13.13
N GLY A 128 28.01 13.17 -12.73
CA GLY A 128 28.73 14.44 -12.80
C GLY A 128 28.27 15.37 -13.92
N ASP A 129 27.55 14.87 -14.94
CA ASP A 129 26.99 15.70 -16.02
C ASP A 129 25.92 16.65 -15.50
N TYR A 130 25.75 17.77 -16.20
CA TYR A 130 24.67 18.72 -15.98
C TYR A 130 23.60 18.50 -17.04
N ILE A 131 22.34 18.47 -16.61
CA ILE A 131 21.21 18.36 -17.54
C ILE A 131 20.78 19.76 -17.95
N VAL A 132 21.01 20.11 -19.20
CA VAL A 132 20.66 21.41 -19.78
C VAL A 132 19.39 21.25 -20.63
N PRO A 133 18.34 22.05 -20.40
CA PRO A 133 17.15 21.99 -21.24
C PRO A 133 17.47 22.56 -22.63
N VAL A 134 17.16 21.81 -23.67
CA VAL A 134 17.27 22.25 -25.08
C VAL A 134 15.94 22.03 -25.80
N GLN A 135 15.70 22.80 -26.84
CA GLN A 135 14.47 22.67 -27.63
C GLN A 135 14.53 21.39 -28.48
N ASP A 136 13.48 20.57 -28.39
CA ASP A 136 13.30 19.38 -29.23
C ASP A 136 11.96 19.48 -29.97
N GLY A 137 12.00 19.98 -31.21
CA GLY A 137 10.81 20.27 -32.00
C GLY A 137 9.86 21.26 -31.29
N ALA A 138 8.67 20.78 -30.92
CA ALA A 138 7.70 21.55 -30.15
C ALA A 138 7.85 21.38 -28.63
N GLY A 139 8.75 20.51 -28.18
CA GLY A 139 9.00 20.15 -26.79
C GLY A 139 10.37 20.61 -26.26
N ILE A 140 10.74 20.05 -25.11
CA ILE A 140 12.00 20.31 -24.41
C ILE A 140 12.61 18.95 -24.06
N GLU A 141 13.88 18.77 -24.36
CA GLU A 141 14.66 17.60 -23.93
C GLU A 141 15.81 17.99 -22.99
N GLY A 142 16.34 17.01 -22.26
CA GLY A 142 17.49 17.21 -21.37
C GLY A 142 18.78 16.74 -22.03
N LEU A 143 19.66 17.67 -22.38
CA LEU A 143 20.99 17.37 -22.91
C LEU A 143 21.99 17.20 -21.75
N PRO A 144 22.63 16.02 -21.58
CA PRO A 144 23.73 15.87 -20.64
C PRO A 144 24.98 16.58 -21.16
N VAL A 145 25.47 17.55 -20.40
CA VAL A 145 26.68 18.33 -20.71
C VAL A 145 27.70 18.12 -19.60
N ARG A 146 28.92 17.74 -19.97
CA ARG A 146 30.03 17.56 -19.03
C ARG A 146 30.44 18.90 -18.44
N GLN A 147 30.90 18.88 -17.20
CA GLN A 147 31.36 20.09 -16.50
C GLN A 147 32.46 20.86 -17.26
N ALA A 148 33.34 20.15 -17.98
CA ALA A 148 34.43 20.77 -18.75
C ALA A 148 33.93 21.57 -19.98
N ASP A 149 32.81 21.16 -20.56
CA ASP A 149 32.23 21.73 -21.77
C ASP A 149 31.07 22.69 -21.45
N LEU A 150 30.72 22.81 -20.16
CA LEU A 150 29.58 23.59 -19.69
C LEU A 150 29.87 25.09 -19.71
N THR A 151 29.09 25.82 -20.51
CA THR A 151 29.15 27.29 -20.49
C THR A 151 28.47 27.85 -19.23
N HIS A 152 28.84 29.07 -18.83
CA HIS A 152 28.22 29.73 -17.67
C HIS A 152 26.70 29.89 -17.82
N LEU A 153 26.23 30.23 -19.02
CA LEU A 153 24.79 30.37 -19.29
C LEU A 153 24.06 29.03 -19.14
N GLN A 154 24.63 27.95 -19.68
CA GLN A 154 24.08 26.60 -19.52
C GLN A 154 24.07 26.16 -18.06
N TYR A 155 25.09 26.49 -17.26
CA TYR A 155 25.10 26.21 -15.83
C TYR A 155 23.96 26.94 -15.08
N LEU A 156 23.67 28.18 -15.44
CA LEU A 156 22.56 28.93 -14.85
C LEU A 156 21.21 28.29 -15.19
N GLN A 157 21.05 27.83 -16.43
CA GLN A 157 19.82 27.22 -16.97
C GLN A 157 19.68 25.72 -16.66
N ALA A 158 20.74 25.04 -16.20
CA ALA A 158 20.74 23.61 -15.96
C ALA A 158 19.71 23.22 -14.89
N VAL A 159 18.97 22.14 -15.16
CA VAL A 159 17.98 21.55 -14.24
C VAL A 159 18.66 21.01 -12.99
N GLY A 160 19.86 20.45 -13.13
CA GLY A 160 20.57 19.84 -12.03
C GLY A 160 21.78 19.06 -12.48
N ARG A 161 22.42 18.37 -11.52
CA ARG A 161 23.61 17.54 -11.76
C ARG A 161 23.26 16.07 -11.57
N VAL A 162 23.69 15.22 -12.49
CA VAL A 162 23.55 13.76 -12.39
C VAL A 162 24.43 13.24 -11.24
N ILE A 163 23.85 12.50 -10.32
CA ILE A 163 24.53 11.93 -9.16
C ILE A 163 24.73 10.42 -9.27
N SER A 164 23.84 9.73 -9.97
CA SER A 164 23.92 8.30 -10.24
C SER A 164 23.07 7.94 -11.46
N ILE A 165 23.25 6.73 -11.97
CA ILE A 165 22.43 6.15 -13.03
C ILE A 165 21.64 5.00 -12.42
N GLU A 166 20.34 4.96 -12.70
CA GLU A 166 19.45 3.88 -12.28
C GLU A 166 19.75 2.58 -13.04
N PRO A 167 19.34 1.41 -12.54
CA PRO A 167 19.56 0.12 -13.21
C PRO A 167 19.00 0.05 -14.64
N ASP A 168 17.99 0.87 -14.95
CA ASP A 168 17.37 0.98 -16.27
C ASP A 168 18.04 2.00 -17.20
N GLY A 169 19.14 2.63 -16.76
CA GLY A 169 19.91 3.60 -17.52
C GLY A 169 19.44 5.05 -17.39
N ARG A 170 18.39 5.34 -16.60
CA ARG A 170 17.92 6.71 -16.36
C ARG A 170 18.85 7.49 -15.44
N ALA A 171 19.03 8.78 -15.74
CA ALA A 171 19.79 9.67 -14.89
C ALA A 171 19.04 9.98 -13.59
N TYR A 172 19.73 9.84 -12.45
CA TYR A 172 19.27 10.32 -11.16
C TYR A 172 19.93 11.66 -10.87
N VAL A 173 19.14 12.72 -10.80
CA VAL A 173 19.61 14.11 -10.78
C VAL A 173 19.38 14.73 -9.42
N MET A 174 20.37 15.48 -8.93
CA MET A 174 20.18 16.47 -7.88
C MET A 174 19.69 17.76 -8.53
N VAL A 175 18.39 18.03 -8.38
CA VAL A 175 17.72 19.21 -8.96
C VAL A 175 18.26 20.47 -8.31
N LYS A 176 18.72 21.40 -9.14
CA LYS A 176 19.20 22.71 -8.72
C LYS A 176 17.99 23.57 -8.38
N VAL A 177 17.98 24.12 -7.17
CA VAL A 177 16.96 25.09 -6.77
C VAL A 177 17.12 26.34 -7.62
N VAL A 178 16.02 26.80 -8.19
CA VAL A 178 15.93 28.01 -9.01
C VAL A 178 15.65 29.22 -8.13
#